data_AF-A0A2Z6ALH3-F1
#
_entry.id   AF-A0A2Z6ALH3-F1
#
_cell.length_a   1.000
_cell.length_b   1.000
_cell.length_c   1.000
_cell.angle_alpha   90.00
_cell.angle_beta   90.00
_cell.angle_gamma   90.00
#
_symmetry.space_group_name_H-M   'P 1'
#
loop_
_entity.id
_entity.type
_entity.pdbx_description
1 polymer ?
#
loop_
_entity_poly.entity_id
_entity_poly.type
_entity_poly.pdbx_seq_one_letter_code
_entity_poly.pdbx_strand_id
1 'polypeptide(L)'
;MALAEMTHLMGALDPADKRTASVLKTLGRTIDDIPEHRLSAPSSRMFGEAGMLAGMVTRLSGQPHSIALLNDALLFLQAAATGCDLLTGNRRDFDFFDQIIPGTGVILY
;
A
#
# COMPACT_ATOMS: atom_id res chain seq x y z
N MET A 1 3.91 -1.49 -4.33
CA MET A 1 2.52 -1.96 -4.11
C MET A 1 1.46 -1.00 -4.63
N ALA A 2 1.52 0.30 -4.28
CA ALA A 2 0.50 1.29 -4.67
C ALA A 2 0.19 1.34 -6.18
N LEU A 3 1.22 1.31 -7.05
CA LEU A 3 1.01 1.27 -8.50
C LEU A 3 0.19 0.03 -8.93
N ALA A 4 0.50 -1.14 -8.36
CA ALA A 4 -0.21 -2.37 -8.68
C ALA A 4 -1.69 -2.28 -8.30
N GLU A 5 -2.02 -1.67 -7.16
CA GLU A 5 -3.40 -1.46 -6.71
C GLU A 5 -4.17 -0.50 -7.63
N MET A 6 -3.52 0.59 -8.07
CA MET A 6 -4.10 1.50 -9.05
C MET A 6 -4.36 0.79 -10.39
N THR A 7 -3.40 0.01 -10.88
CA THR A 7 -3.58 -0.75 -12.14
C THR A 7 -4.57 -1.89 -12.01
N HIS A 8 -4.70 -2.50 -10.82
CA HIS A 8 -5.71 -3.51 -10.54
C HIS A 8 -7.11 -2.90 -10.68
N LEU A 9 -7.32 -1.70 -10.14
CA LEU A 9 -8.58 -0.98 -10.28
C LEU A 9 -8.92 -0.73 -11.76
N MET A 10 -7.94 -0.40 -12.60
CA MET A 10 -8.17 -0.23 -14.03
C MET A 10 -8.73 -1.50 -14.69
N GLY A 11 -8.25 -2.68 -14.29
CA GLY A 11 -8.74 -3.97 -14.80
C GLY A 11 -10.04 -4.46 -14.16
N ALA A 12 -10.37 -3.97 -12.96
CA ALA A 12 -11.54 -4.41 -12.18
C ALA A 12 -12.82 -3.62 -12.46
N LEU A 13 -12.74 -2.45 -13.11
CA LEU A 13 -13.90 -1.61 -13.41
C LEU A 13 -14.84 -2.26 -14.44
N ASP A 14 -16.16 -2.09 -14.24
CA ASP A 14 -17.18 -2.54 -15.19
C ASP A 14 -17.14 -1.68 -16.47
N PRO A 15 -16.83 -2.25 -17.65
CA PRO A 15 -16.81 -1.49 -18.89
C PRO A 15 -18.18 -0.95 -19.32
N ALA A 16 -19.29 -1.50 -18.81
CA ALA A 16 -20.64 -1.03 -19.11
C ALA A 16 -21.06 0.19 -18.26
N ASP A 17 -20.38 0.48 -17.16
CA ASP A 17 -20.65 1.68 -16.36
C ASP A 17 -20.16 2.94 -17.09
N LYS A 18 -21.08 3.90 -17.28
CA LYS A 18 -20.82 5.18 -17.97
C LYS A 18 -19.70 6.00 -17.32
N ARG A 19 -19.38 5.75 -16.04
CA ARG A 19 -18.31 6.43 -15.29
C ARG A 19 -16.93 5.86 -15.56
N THR A 20 -16.84 4.59 -15.99
CA THR A 20 -15.56 3.86 -16.13
C THR A 20 -14.56 4.58 -17.01
N ALA A 21 -14.98 5.10 -18.17
CA ALA A 21 -14.09 5.84 -19.07
C ALA A 21 -13.45 7.06 -18.40
N SER A 22 -14.21 7.79 -17.57
CA SER A 22 -13.69 8.94 -16.84
C SER A 22 -12.72 8.51 -15.73
N VAL A 23 -13.03 7.43 -15.01
CA VAL A 23 -12.15 6.91 -13.95
C VAL A 23 -10.83 6.41 -14.53
N LEU A 24 -10.85 5.63 -15.61
CA LEU A 24 -9.66 5.16 -16.31
C LEU A 24 -8.78 6.31 -16.81
N LYS A 25 -9.39 7.37 -17.35
CA LYS A 25 -8.66 8.57 -17.79
C LYS A 25 -7.96 9.28 -16.62
N THR A 26 -8.62 9.38 -15.48
CA THR A 26 -8.01 9.97 -14.27
C THR A 26 -6.88 9.10 -13.75
N LEU A 27 -7.10 7.79 -13.60
CA LEU A 27 -6.07 6.85 -13.14
C LEU A 27 -4.84 6.84 -14.05
N GLY A 28 -5.04 6.79 -15.38
CA GLY A 28 -3.95 6.82 -16.35
C GLY A 28 -3.09 8.06 -16.21
N ARG A 29 -3.70 9.25 -16.11
CA ARG A 29 -2.96 10.51 -15.88
C ARG A 29 -2.17 10.48 -14.57
N THR A 30 -2.78 10.03 -13.47
CA THR A 30 -2.09 9.94 -12.19
C THR A 30 -0.90 8.99 -12.25
N ILE A 31 -1.00 7.88 -12.98
CA ILE A 31 0.10 6.92 -13.15
C ILE A 31 1.20 7.50 -14.05
N ASP A 32 0.83 8.14 -15.16
CA ASP A 32 1.78 8.76 -16.09
C ASP A 32 2.59 9.89 -15.42
N ASP A 33 2.02 10.55 -14.42
CA ASP A 33 2.68 11.58 -13.61
C ASP A 33 3.70 11.00 -12.60
N ILE A 34 3.84 9.67 -12.47
CA ILE A 34 4.82 9.01 -11.60
C ILE A 34 6.11 8.75 -12.41
N PRO A 35 7.22 9.47 -12.14
CA PRO A 35 8.50 9.20 -12.79
C PRO A 35 9.00 7.79 -12.47
N GLU A 36 9.47 7.09 -13.51
CA GLU A 36 9.93 5.69 -13.40
C GLU A 36 11.01 5.50 -12.31
N HIS A 37 11.96 6.42 -12.20
CA HIS A 37 13.01 6.36 -11.18
C HIS A 37 12.51 6.53 -9.73
N ARG A 38 11.24 6.93 -9.53
CA ARG A 38 10.58 6.96 -8.22
C ARG A 38 9.75 5.71 -7.93
N LEU A 39 9.60 4.82 -8.92
CA LEU A 39 9.01 3.51 -8.69
C LEU A 39 10.06 2.56 -8.15
N SER A 40 9.72 1.86 -7.07
CA SER A 40 10.54 0.80 -6.52
C SER A 40 9.71 -0.45 -6.29
N ALA A 41 10.34 -1.60 -6.50
CA ALA A 41 9.75 -2.90 -6.24
C ALA A 41 10.25 -3.43 -4.88
N PRO A 42 9.37 -3.97 -4.01
CA PRO A 42 9.79 -4.67 -2.81
C PRO A 42 10.70 -5.86 -3.14
N SER A 43 11.72 -6.09 -2.32
CA SER A 43 12.55 -7.29 -2.42
C SER A 43 11.81 -8.53 -1.88
N SER A 44 12.25 -9.73 -2.25
CA SER A 44 11.70 -10.99 -1.70
C SER A 44 11.79 -11.06 -0.17
N ARG A 45 12.87 -10.51 0.41
CA ARG A 45 13.02 -10.38 1.86
C ARG A 45 11.92 -9.50 2.46
N MET A 46 11.64 -8.35 1.84
CA MET A 46 10.60 -7.43 2.29
C MET A 46 9.21 -8.07 2.25
N PHE A 47 8.91 -8.92 1.27
CA PHE A 47 7.69 -9.73 1.26
C PHE A 47 7.58 -10.65 2.48
N GLY A 48 8.67 -11.32 2.86
CA GLY A 48 8.70 -12.16 4.06
C GLY A 48 8.48 -11.36 5.35
N GLU A 49 9.15 -10.22 5.46
CA GLU A 49 9.04 -9.32 6.62
C GLU A 49 7.64 -8.70 6.74
N ALA A 50 7.05 -8.27 5.63
CA ALA A 50 5.67 -7.79 5.60
C ALA A 50 4.67 -8.87 6.00
N GLY A 51 4.88 -10.12 5.58
CA GLY A 51 4.07 -11.26 6.01
C GLY A 51 4.13 -11.49 7.52
N MET A 52 5.32 -11.40 8.12
CA MET A 52 5.47 -11.47 9.57
C MET A 52 4.77 -10.31 10.27
N LEU A 53 4.95 -9.07 9.79
CA LEU A 53 4.36 -7.87 10.38
C LEU A 53 2.83 -7.91 10.34
N ALA A 54 2.25 -8.20 9.17
CA ALA A 54 0.80 -8.35 9.02
C ALA A 54 0.25 -9.47 9.93
N GLY A 55 0.94 -10.62 10.01
CA GLY A 55 0.57 -11.71 10.91
C GLY A 55 0.64 -11.33 12.40
N MET A 56 1.63 -10.54 12.81
CA MET A 56 1.71 -10.00 14.16
C MET A 56 0.54 -9.06 14.46
N VAL A 57 0.19 -8.17 13.53
CA VAL A 57 -0.97 -7.28 13.68
C VAL A 57 -2.25 -8.10 13.79
N THR A 58 -2.50 -9.07 12.91
CA THR A 58 -3.65 -9.98 13.03
C THR A 58 -3.72 -10.61 14.42
N ARG A 59 -2.60 -11.18 14.91
CA ARG A 59 -2.55 -11.85 16.22
C ARG A 59 -2.81 -10.90 17.40
N LEU A 60 -2.27 -9.68 17.35
CA LEU A 60 -2.33 -8.72 18.46
C LEU A 60 -3.64 -7.91 18.48
N SER A 61 -4.18 -7.58 17.32
CA SER A 61 -5.37 -6.73 17.18
C SER A 61 -6.67 -7.51 16.95
N GLY A 62 -6.59 -8.83 16.70
CA GLY A 62 -7.72 -9.67 16.32
C GLY A 62 -8.27 -9.39 14.92
N GLN A 63 -7.57 -8.59 14.11
CA GLN A 63 -7.96 -8.30 12.73
C GLN A 63 -7.90 -9.54 11.84
N PRO A 64 -8.83 -9.72 10.89
CA PRO A 64 -8.80 -10.87 9.99
C PRO A 64 -7.56 -10.84 9.10
N HIS A 65 -7.10 -12.01 8.69
CA HIS A 65 -6.11 -12.12 7.63
C HIS A 65 -6.66 -11.51 6.34
N SER A 66 -5.90 -10.59 5.73
CA SER A 66 -6.27 -9.99 4.46
C SER A 66 -5.04 -9.68 3.61
N ILE A 67 -5.22 -9.72 2.29
CA ILE A 67 -4.18 -9.28 1.34
C ILE A 67 -3.96 -7.77 1.48
N ALA A 68 -4.99 -6.99 1.81
CA ALA A 68 -4.87 -5.57 2.06
C ALA A 68 -3.90 -5.26 3.21
N LEU A 69 -4.00 -5.96 4.34
CA LEU A 69 -3.09 -5.78 5.47
C LEU A 69 -1.64 -6.15 5.11
N LEU A 70 -1.46 -7.19 4.28
CA LEU A 70 -0.14 -7.55 3.75
C LEU A 70 0.43 -6.47 2.82
N ASN A 71 -0.40 -5.92 1.92
CA ASN A 71 0.00 -4.85 1.02
C ASN A 71 0.37 -3.57 1.79
N ASP A 72 -0.39 -3.25 2.83
CA ASP A 72 -0.13 -2.09 3.70
C ASP A 72 1.18 -2.29 4.49
N ALA A 73 1.43 -3.49 5.01
CA ALA A 73 2.71 -3.83 5.65
C ALA A 73 3.90 -3.71 4.67
N LEU A 74 3.70 -4.10 3.40
CA LEU A 74 4.70 -3.92 2.34
C LEU A 74 4.98 -2.44 2.07
N LEU A 75 3.94 -1.60 1.98
CA LEU A 75 4.09 -0.15 1.78
C LEU A 75 4.86 0.49 2.94
N PHE A 76 4.51 0.11 4.18
CA PHE A 76 5.18 0.58 5.39
C PHE A 76 6.68 0.26 5.39
N LEU A 77 7.05 -1.01 5.17
CA LEU A 77 8.45 -1.43 5.15
C LEU A 77 9.21 -0.85 3.95
N GLN A 78 8.54 -0.64 2.82
CA GLN A 78 9.14 -0.02 1.64
C GLN A 78 9.47 1.46 1.89
N ALA A 79 8.57 2.21 2.52
CA ALA A 79 8.81 3.61 2.90
C ALA A 79 10.01 3.72 3.86
N ALA A 80 10.02 2.88 4.91
CA ALA A 80 11.12 2.77 5.85
C ALA A 80 12.47 2.49 5.18
N ALA A 81 12.51 1.49 4.29
CA ALA A 81 13.74 1.10 3.60
C ALA A 81 14.26 2.16 2.62
N THR A 82 13.39 3.05 2.13
CA THR A 82 13.75 4.13 1.21
C THR A 82 14.00 5.46 1.92
N GLY A 83 13.79 5.54 3.24
CA GLY A 83 13.92 6.77 4.01
C GLY A 83 12.81 7.80 3.70
N CYS A 84 11.68 7.34 3.19
CA CYS A 84 10.51 8.17 2.91
C CYS A 84 9.52 8.11 4.07
N ASP A 85 8.84 9.22 4.34
CA ASP A 85 7.65 9.21 5.19
C ASP A 85 6.46 8.63 4.41
N LEU A 86 5.72 7.71 5.04
CA LEU A 86 4.51 7.16 4.44
C LEU A 86 3.28 7.99 4.82
N LEU A 87 2.60 8.55 3.80
CA LEU A 87 1.34 9.27 3.96
C LEU A 87 0.14 8.36 3.71
N THR A 88 -0.78 8.26 4.68
CA THR A 88 -1.97 7.38 4.55
C THR A 88 -3.16 7.83 5.38
N GLY A 89 -4.36 7.59 4.86
CA GLY A 89 -5.62 7.73 5.59
C GLY A 89 -6.01 6.46 6.36
N ASN A 90 -5.33 5.32 6.12
CA ASN A 90 -5.55 4.09 6.88
C ASN A 90 -4.86 4.19 8.25
N ARG A 91 -5.49 4.87 9.20
CA ARG A 91 -4.91 5.06 10.54
C ARG A 91 -4.71 3.74 11.28
N ARG A 92 -5.65 2.81 11.14
CA ARG A 92 -5.73 1.61 11.99
C ARG A 92 -4.53 0.71 11.80
N ASP A 93 -4.24 0.33 10.56
CA ASP A 93 -3.19 -0.66 10.29
C ASP A 93 -1.80 -0.06 10.52
N PHE A 94 -1.62 1.19 10.10
CA PHE A 94 -0.34 1.87 10.20
C PHE A 94 0.01 2.33 11.62
N ASP A 95 -0.98 2.62 12.47
CA ASP A 95 -0.76 2.81 13.92
C ASP A 95 -0.24 1.50 14.56
N PHE A 96 -0.81 0.35 14.22
CA PHE A 96 -0.29 -0.94 14.70
C PHE A 96 1.12 -1.24 14.16
N PHE A 97 1.41 -0.93 12.90
CA PHE A 97 2.74 -1.14 12.35
C PHE A 97 3.79 -0.26 13.05
N ASP A 98 3.51 1.03 13.26
CA ASP A 98 4.42 1.96 13.94
C ASP A 98 4.62 1.59 15.43
N GLN A 99 3.61 1.04 16.10
CA GLN A 99 3.78 0.53 17.48
C GLN A 99 4.71 -0.70 17.55
N ILE A 100 4.73 -1.55 16.52
CA ILE A 100 5.59 -2.75 16.47
C ILE A 100 7.01 -2.38 16.00
N ILE A 101 7.12 -1.50 15.00
CA ILE A 101 8.37 -1.06 14.41
C ILE A 101 8.38 0.48 14.41
N PRO A 102 8.75 1.11 15.54
CA PRO A 102 8.69 2.56 15.66
C PRO A 102 9.78 3.26 14.85
N GLY A 103 9.51 4.52 14.48
CA GLY A 103 10.52 5.41 13.88
C GLY A 103 10.66 5.28 12.36
N THR A 104 9.72 4.62 11.72
CA THR A 104 9.66 4.42 10.26
C THR A 104 9.13 5.62 9.47
N GLY A 105 8.60 6.64 10.14
CA GLY A 105 8.07 7.86 9.50
C GLY A 105 6.70 7.61 8.86
N VAL A 106 5.63 7.84 9.61
CA VAL A 106 4.25 7.72 9.12
C VAL A 106 3.49 9.02 9.40
N ILE A 107 2.81 9.52 8.37
CA ILE A 107 1.93 10.69 8.46
C ILE A 107 0.49 10.23 8.24
N LEU A 108 -0.33 10.38 9.28
CA LEU A 108 -1.74 9.98 9.29
C LEU A 108 -2.66 11.18 9.12
N TYR A 109 -3.66 11.11 8.23
CA TYR A 109 -4.61 12.20 7.96
C TYR A 109 -6.07 11.75 7.85
#